data_AF-A0A5J5BZC4-F1
#
_entry.id   AF-A0A5J5BZC4-F1
#
_cell.length_a   1.000
_cell.length_b   1.000
_cell.length_c   1.000
_cell.angle_alpha   90.00
_cell.angle_beta   90.00
_cell.angle_gamma   90.00
#
_symmetry.space_group_name_H-M   'P 1'
#
loop_
_entity.id
_entity.type
_entity.pdbx_description
1 polymer ?
#
loop_
_entity_poly.entity_id
_entity_poly.type
_entity_poly.pdbx_seq_one_letter_code
_entity_poly.pdbx_strand_id
1 'polypeptide(L)'
;MSPTSGARFNPIPESDENEDEESLNENRDEEFQGFFVNAHTNPVFEPNINSRNVEVKLLPEVAVVSVGRSYETHAIVLKVKAPMASTKAARRAPIDLVTVLDVSGRMTNEKLQMMKCSMRLVVSSLSSADRLSIVAFSGSSKRMLPLRRMTANGRLSARRIVEALVIGQATSSVNDALKKAAKVIEDRREKNPVASIMLLSDCHVDGPVSTTNSANHRPQSSTRFSHLDIPVHAFGFSQTGKYGHATSDDAFAKCVGGLLSVVVQDLRIQLGFVSGSAPAEITSVYLYTGRLAALGSGSVRLGDLYGEEERELLVELKVPSSAVGARHVLSVRCCYKDPSTQELIYTKEQALLIPRPHAARSSAPTIERLRNLFVTTRAVAESRRLIERNDLTGAHHILSSARALLMQSASADEFIRGLEAELLDLNSRRQKQIQFIQRRGRNTTGREVSYVEEKGEALTPTSAWRAAERLAKVAIMRKSMNRVSDLHGFENARF
;
A
#
# COMPACT_ATOMS: atom_id res chain seq x y z
N MET A 1 -61.10 -41.10 42.41
CA MET A 1 -60.38 -41.92 41.41
C MET A 1 -60.79 -41.41 40.04
N SER A 2 -59.80 -41.07 39.19
CA SER A 2 -59.90 -40.80 37.75
C SER A 2 -60.47 -39.43 37.31
N PRO A 3 -59.70 -38.63 36.56
CA PRO A 3 -60.23 -37.51 35.80
C PRO A 3 -60.19 -37.81 34.29
N THR A 4 -61.29 -37.58 33.58
CA THR A 4 -61.22 -37.26 32.15
C THR A 4 -62.49 -36.50 31.76
N SER A 5 -62.37 -35.17 31.80
CA SER A 5 -63.27 -34.19 31.18
C SER A 5 -62.93 -34.17 29.68
N GLY A 6 -63.85 -34.23 28.72
CA GLY A 6 -65.08 -33.45 28.61
C GLY A 6 -64.93 -32.55 27.37
N ALA A 7 -65.06 -33.12 26.17
CA ALA A 7 -64.99 -32.38 24.91
C ALA A 7 -66.38 -31.84 24.55
N ARG A 8 -66.50 -30.51 24.38
CA ARG A 8 -67.63 -29.86 23.72
C ARG A 8 -67.08 -28.86 22.71
N PHE A 9 -67.41 -29.09 21.43
CA PHE A 9 -67.15 -28.17 20.34
C PHE A 9 -68.15 -27.01 20.38
N ASN A 10 -67.66 -25.77 20.22
CA ASN A 10 -68.47 -24.61 19.90
C ASN A 10 -68.06 -24.10 18.51
N PRO A 11 -69.01 -23.87 17.59
CA PRO A 11 -68.71 -23.38 16.24
C PRO A 11 -68.42 -21.88 16.21
N ILE A 12 -67.66 -21.47 15.18
CA ILE A 12 -67.11 -20.13 14.95
C ILE A 12 -68.22 -19.21 14.42
N PRO A 13 -68.43 -17.99 14.97
CA PRO A 13 -69.30 -17.00 14.37
C PRO A 13 -68.55 -16.20 13.31
N GLU A 14 -69.11 -16.13 12.10
CA GLU A 14 -68.76 -15.15 11.06
C GLU A 14 -69.36 -13.79 11.45
N SER A 15 -68.57 -12.72 11.35
CA SER A 15 -69.01 -11.35 11.60
C SER A 15 -68.82 -10.48 10.35
N ASP A 16 -69.94 -9.92 9.91
CA ASP A 16 -70.17 -9.03 8.78
C ASP A 16 -69.35 -7.73 8.81
N GLU A 17 -69.10 -7.25 7.59
CA GLU A 17 -68.61 -5.93 7.22
C GLU A 17 -69.57 -4.82 7.69
N ASN A 18 -69.04 -3.73 8.27
CA ASN A 18 -69.50 -2.35 8.05
C ASN A 18 -68.51 -1.32 8.67
N GLU A 19 -68.52 -0.15 8.03
CA GLU A 19 -67.63 1.01 8.04
C GLU A 19 -67.40 1.69 9.41
N ASP A 20 -66.22 2.33 9.59
CA ASP A 20 -66.09 3.79 9.88
C ASP A 20 -64.67 4.21 10.34
N GLU A 21 -64.46 5.52 10.24
CA GLU A 21 -63.24 6.30 10.04
C GLU A 21 -62.19 6.42 11.18
N GLU A 22 -61.00 6.86 10.74
CA GLU A 22 -60.05 7.79 11.37
C GLU A 22 -59.14 7.38 12.56
N SER A 23 -57.85 7.72 12.33
CA SER A 23 -56.81 8.17 13.28
C SER A 23 -55.72 7.18 13.77
N LEU A 24 -54.53 7.41 13.20
CA LEU A 24 -53.19 7.59 13.81
C LEU A 24 -52.59 6.52 14.77
N ASN A 25 -51.44 6.00 14.30
CA ASN A 25 -50.21 5.64 15.03
C ASN A 25 -50.17 4.36 15.90
N GLU A 26 -49.46 3.32 15.44
CA GLU A 26 -48.15 2.85 15.95
C GLU A 26 -47.84 1.38 15.55
N ASN A 27 -46.68 1.17 14.93
CA ASN A 27 -45.78 0.00 14.98
C ASN A 27 -46.30 -1.44 14.73
N ARG A 28 -45.59 -2.13 13.80
CA ARG A 28 -45.35 -3.59 13.63
C ARG A 28 -46.09 -4.27 12.48
N ASP A 29 -45.38 -4.42 11.36
CA ASP A 29 -45.65 -5.48 10.40
C ASP A 29 -44.76 -6.69 10.74
N GLU A 30 -45.29 -7.60 11.56
CA GLU A 30 -44.83 -9.00 11.60
C GLU A 30 -45.63 -9.78 10.56
N GLU A 31 -45.10 -9.87 9.34
CA GLU A 31 -45.68 -10.67 8.26
C GLU A 31 -45.50 -12.17 8.54
N PHE A 32 -46.62 -12.86 8.68
CA PHE A 32 -46.72 -14.31 8.89
C PHE A 32 -46.22 -15.09 7.67
N GLN A 33 -45.04 -15.71 7.77
CA GLN A 33 -44.54 -16.68 6.78
C GLN A 33 -45.05 -18.08 7.08
N GLY A 34 -45.87 -18.61 6.17
CA GLY A 34 -46.47 -19.95 6.26
C GLY A 34 -45.47 -21.11 6.28
N PHE A 35 -45.98 -22.27 6.70
CA PHE A 35 -45.26 -23.54 6.81
C PHE A 35 -44.87 -24.10 5.43
N PHE A 36 -43.63 -23.87 5.00
CA PHE A 36 -42.99 -24.66 3.95
C PHE A 36 -41.74 -25.35 4.49
N VAL A 37 -41.84 -26.67 4.60
CA VAL A 37 -40.74 -27.59 4.91
C VAL A 37 -39.85 -27.70 3.67
N ASN A 38 -38.62 -27.19 3.75
CA ASN A 38 -37.55 -27.58 2.83
C ASN A 38 -36.36 -28.12 3.62
N ALA A 39 -36.15 -29.43 3.47
CA ALA A 39 -34.94 -30.12 3.85
C ALA A 39 -33.73 -29.60 3.04
N HIS A 40 -32.53 -29.75 3.61
CA HIS A 40 -31.20 -29.32 3.12
C HIS A 40 -30.62 -28.05 3.78
N THR A 41 -30.39 -28.14 5.10
CA THR A 41 -29.43 -27.26 5.80
C THR A 41 -28.01 -27.64 5.41
N ASN A 42 -27.45 -26.97 4.40
CA ASN A 42 -26.00 -26.76 4.36
C ASN A 42 -25.67 -25.77 5.50
N PRO A 43 -24.65 -26.00 6.34
CA PRO A 43 -24.27 -25.02 7.35
C PRO A 43 -23.61 -23.85 6.62
N VAL A 44 -24.41 -22.85 6.25
CA VAL A 44 -23.89 -21.51 6.02
C VAL A 44 -23.42 -21.04 7.38
N PHE A 45 -22.11 -21.14 7.60
CA PHE A 45 -21.43 -20.38 8.64
C PHE A 45 -21.66 -18.90 8.30
N GLU A 46 -22.71 -18.31 8.85
CA GLU A 46 -22.72 -16.86 9.02
C GLU A 46 -21.57 -16.54 9.98
N PRO A 47 -20.52 -15.80 9.54
CA PRO A 47 -19.52 -15.35 10.46
C PRO A 47 -20.24 -14.38 11.38
N ASN A 48 -20.30 -14.70 12.67
CA ASN A 48 -20.70 -13.76 13.70
C ASN A 48 -19.70 -12.58 13.63
N ILE A 49 -20.03 -11.53 12.88
CA ILE A 49 -19.17 -10.37 12.63
C ILE A 49 -19.14 -9.56 13.93
N ASN A 50 -18.30 -10.00 14.87
CA ASN A 50 -17.81 -9.11 15.90
C ASN A 50 -16.99 -8.02 15.19
N SER A 51 -17.64 -6.89 14.90
CA SER A 51 -17.14 -5.75 14.11
C SER A 51 -15.97 -4.99 14.74
N ARG A 52 -15.19 -5.65 15.61
CA ARG A 52 -14.08 -5.08 16.38
C ARG A 52 -12.70 -5.48 15.87
N ASN A 53 -12.61 -6.48 14.99
CA ASN A 53 -11.33 -7.01 14.52
C ASN A 53 -11.09 -6.70 13.05
N VAL A 54 -9.83 -6.79 12.63
CA VAL A 54 -9.43 -6.73 11.22
C VAL A 54 -10.13 -7.85 10.44
N GLU A 55 -10.82 -7.49 9.38
CA GLU A 55 -11.47 -8.41 8.47
C GLU A 55 -10.56 -8.70 7.29
N VAL A 56 -10.43 -9.97 6.91
CA VAL A 56 -9.72 -10.38 5.71
C VAL A 56 -10.65 -11.18 4.80
N LYS A 57 -10.65 -10.84 3.52
CA LYS A 57 -11.48 -11.44 2.48
C LYS A 57 -10.65 -11.67 1.22
N LEU A 58 -10.97 -12.74 0.50
CA LEU A 58 -10.41 -12.99 -0.83
C LEU A 58 -11.38 -12.43 -1.87
N LEU A 59 -10.86 -11.73 -2.89
CA LEU A 59 -11.66 -11.34 -4.04
C LEU A 59 -12.02 -12.58 -4.89
N PRO A 60 -13.19 -12.58 -5.57
CA PRO A 60 -13.64 -13.74 -6.32
C PRO A 60 -12.77 -14.04 -7.56
N GLU A 61 -12.00 -13.07 -8.05
CA GLU A 61 -11.16 -13.21 -9.22
C GLU A 61 -9.86 -13.97 -8.92
N VAL A 62 -9.62 -15.00 -9.73
CA VAL A 62 -8.36 -15.75 -9.76
C VAL A 62 -7.89 -15.82 -11.21
N ALA A 63 -6.71 -15.26 -11.47
CA ALA A 63 -6.12 -15.21 -12.80
C ALA A 63 -4.96 -16.20 -12.92
N VAL A 64 -5.01 -17.09 -13.90
CA VAL A 64 -3.81 -17.82 -14.35
C VAL A 64 -2.95 -16.85 -15.16
N VAL A 65 -1.71 -16.63 -14.72
CA VAL A 65 -0.76 -15.70 -15.33
C VAL A 65 0.22 -16.43 -16.25
N SER A 66 0.70 -17.60 -15.83
CA SER A 66 1.58 -18.42 -16.66
C SER A 66 1.32 -19.91 -16.44
N VAL A 67 1.40 -20.68 -17.52
CA VAL A 67 1.28 -22.14 -17.50
C VAL A 67 2.63 -22.73 -17.90
N GLY A 68 3.29 -23.39 -16.95
CA GLY A 68 4.51 -24.15 -17.19
C GLY A 68 4.22 -25.64 -17.40
N ARG A 69 5.27 -26.44 -17.59
CA ARG A 69 5.13 -27.91 -17.76
C ARG A 69 4.69 -28.59 -16.46
N SER A 70 5.21 -28.15 -15.32
CA SER A 70 5.00 -28.78 -14.01
C SER A 70 4.19 -27.94 -13.02
N TYR A 71 3.92 -26.67 -13.34
CA TYR A 71 3.15 -25.77 -12.47
C TYR A 71 2.44 -24.68 -13.28
N GLU A 72 1.35 -24.17 -12.72
CA GLU A 72 0.69 -22.93 -13.08
C GLU A 72 0.99 -21.84 -12.05
N THR A 73 1.11 -20.60 -12.51
CA THR A 73 1.18 -19.44 -11.63
C THR A 73 -0.17 -18.75 -11.61
N HIS A 74 -0.75 -18.64 -10.42
CA HIS A 74 -2.03 -17.96 -10.19
C HIS A 74 -1.80 -16.65 -9.44
N ALA A 75 -2.60 -15.64 -9.77
CA ALA A 75 -2.67 -14.37 -9.08
C ALA A 75 -4.04 -14.24 -8.40
N ILE A 76 -4.03 -13.91 -7.11
CA ILE A 76 -5.23 -13.68 -6.31
C ILE A 76 -5.08 -12.38 -5.51
N VAL A 77 -6.20 -11.77 -5.13
CA VAL A 77 -6.22 -10.54 -4.34
C VAL A 77 -6.82 -10.79 -2.96
N LEU A 78 -6.05 -10.46 -1.92
CA LEU A 78 -6.48 -10.48 -0.54
C LEU A 78 -6.80 -9.05 -0.09
N LYS A 79 -8.06 -8.81 0.29
CA LYS A 79 -8.55 -7.55 0.83
C LYS A 79 -8.55 -7.59 2.34
N VAL A 80 -7.95 -6.58 2.95
CA VAL A 80 -7.81 -6.42 4.40
C VAL A 80 -8.51 -5.13 4.80
N LYS A 81 -9.48 -5.22 5.69
CA LYS A 81 -10.29 -4.09 6.16
C LYS A 81 -10.12 -3.89 7.65
N ALA A 82 -9.78 -2.67 8.04
CA ALA A 82 -9.76 -2.27 9.44
C ALA A 82 -11.18 -2.08 9.99
N PRO A 83 -11.40 -2.34 11.29
CA PRO A 83 -12.69 -2.09 11.93
C PRO A 83 -13.02 -0.58 11.96
N MET A 84 -14.29 -0.28 12.21
CA MET A 84 -14.75 1.10 12.36
C MET A 84 -14.03 1.78 13.53
N ALA A 85 -13.61 3.03 13.34
CA ALA A 85 -13.13 3.85 14.44
C ALA A 85 -14.27 4.11 15.42
N SER A 86 -14.01 3.90 16.72
CA SER A 86 -14.98 4.21 17.77
C SER A 86 -15.36 5.69 17.70
N THR A 87 -16.65 5.98 17.51
CA THR A 87 -17.21 7.34 17.47
C THR A 87 -17.10 8.09 18.80
N LYS A 88 -16.83 7.38 19.90
CA LYS A 88 -16.55 7.98 21.21
C LYS A 88 -15.12 8.52 21.22
N ALA A 89 -14.97 9.85 21.22
CA ALA A 89 -13.69 10.56 21.33
C ALA A 89 -12.80 10.09 22.50
N ALA A 90 -13.39 9.54 23.56
CA ALA A 90 -12.70 8.98 24.71
C ALA A 90 -11.94 7.65 24.45
N ARG A 91 -12.11 7.02 23.27
CA ARG A 91 -11.45 5.74 22.92
C ARG A 91 -10.36 5.87 21.87
N ARG A 92 -10.15 7.06 21.32
CA ARG A 92 -9.10 7.28 20.34
C ARG A 92 -7.75 7.37 21.04
N ALA A 93 -6.75 6.64 20.53
CA ALA A 93 -5.41 6.71 21.08
C ALA A 93 -4.77 8.09 20.86
N PRO A 94 -4.05 8.63 21.85
CA PRO A 94 -3.29 9.86 21.69
C PRO A 94 -2.28 9.75 20.55
N ILE A 95 -2.11 10.83 19.79
CA ILE A 95 -1.15 10.91 18.67
C ILE A 95 -0.06 11.94 18.93
N ASP A 96 1.13 11.67 18.40
CA ASP A 96 2.18 12.66 18.17
C ASP A 96 2.24 13.04 16.70
N LEU A 97 1.78 14.25 16.40
CA LEU A 97 1.74 14.78 15.05
C LEU A 97 2.85 15.81 14.84
N VAL A 98 3.63 15.64 13.78
CA VAL A 98 4.58 16.68 13.33
C VAL A 98 4.12 17.21 11.98
N THR A 99 3.70 18.47 11.94
CA THR A 99 3.32 19.13 10.69
C THR A 99 4.51 19.83 10.07
N VAL A 100 4.78 19.55 8.79
CA VAL A 100 5.82 20.16 7.98
C VAL A 100 5.15 21.09 6.98
N LEU A 101 5.42 22.39 7.10
CA LEU A 101 4.71 23.46 6.40
C LEU A 101 5.64 24.15 5.41
N ASP A 102 5.24 24.17 4.14
CA ASP A 102 5.94 24.92 3.10
C ASP A 102 5.61 26.41 3.20
N VAL A 103 6.64 27.22 3.37
CA VAL A 103 6.58 28.69 3.34
C VAL A 103 7.58 29.23 2.32
N SER A 104 7.92 28.46 1.29
CA SER A 104 8.83 28.86 0.22
C SER A 104 8.20 29.86 -0.74
N GLY A 105 9.02 30.51 -1.57
CA GLY A 105 8.58 31.51 -2.53
C GLY A 105 7.63 31.00 -3.63
N ARG A 106 7.35 29.69 -3.68
CA ARG A 106 6.32 29.10 -4.54
C ARG A 106 4.90 29.31 -3.99
N MET A 107 4.78 29.44 -2.67
CA MET A 107 3.50 29.70 -2.01
C MET A 107 3.01 31.10 -2.36
N THR A 108 1.73 31.22 -2.75
CA THR A 108 1.05 32.51 -2.87
C THR A 108 0.37 32.89 -1.56
N ASN A 109 -0.04 34.15 -1.41
CA ASN A 109 -0.77 34.58 -0.20
C ASN A 109 -2.07 33.79 -0.01
N GLU A 110 -2.78 33.46 -1.09
CA GLU A 110 -4.00 32.65 -1.04
C GLU A 110 -3.71 31.24 -0.51
N LYS A 111 -2.65 30.58 -1.03
CA LYS A 111 -2.24 29.25 -0.57
C LYS A 111 -1.76 29.25 0.88
N LEU A 112 -1.06 30.30 1.29
CA LEU A 112 -0.67 30.49 2.69
C LEU A 112 -1.92 30.61 3.58
N GLN A 113 -2.93 31.36 3.16
CA GLN A 113 -4.19 31.46 3.91
C GLN A 113 -4.94 30.13 3.98
N MET A 114 -4.99 29.38 2.88
CA MET A 114 -5.55 28.01 2.88
C MET A 114 -4.80 27.08 3.85
N MET A 115 -3.47 27.16 3.88
CA MET A 115 -2.66 26.40 4.83
C MET A 115 -2.94 26.82 6.27
N LYS A 116 -3.08 28.13 6.56
CA LYS A 116 -3.47 28.62 7.89
C LYS A 116 -4.84 28.10 8.30
N CYS A 117 -5.84 28.17 7.40
CA CYS A 117 -7.17 27.57 7.62
C CYS A 117 -7.09 26.07 7.92
N SER A 118 -6.35 25.33 7.10
CA SER A 118 -6.11 23.90 7.27
C SER A 118 -5.48 23.57 8.63
N MET A 119 -4.46 24.35 9.02
CA MET A 119 -3.80 24.19 10.32
C MET A 119 -4.71 24.53 11.50
N ARG A 120 -5.63 25.51 11.37
CA ARG A 120 -6.65 25.78 12.38
C ARG A 120 -7.58 24.59 12.57
N LEU A 121 -7.96 23.90 11.49
CA LEU A 121 -8.74 22.68 11.56
C LEU A 121 -7.96 21.55 12.25
N VAL A 122 -6.69 21.32 11.87
CA VAL A 122 -5.82 20.33 12.52
C VAL A 122 -5.72 20.59 14.01
N VAL A 123 -5.37 21.81 14.43
CA VAL A 123 -5.25 22.18 15.86
C VAL A 123 -6.56 21.99 16.63
N SER A 124 -7.71 22.21 15.97
CA SER A 124 -9.02 22.05 16.59
C SER A 124 -9.47 20.59 16.67
N SER A 125 -8.96 19.73 15.78
CA SER A 125 -9.26 18.29 15.73
C SER A 125 -8.42 17.47 16.72
N LEU A 126 -7.32 18.03 17.24
CA LEU A 126 -6.45 17.38 18.23
C LEU A 126 -7.02 17.48 19.64
N SER A 127 -7.00 16.38 20.39
CA SER A 127 -7.38 16.30 21.80
C SER A 127 -6.33 16.92 22.73
N SER A 128 -6.64 17.09 24.02
CA SER A 128 -5.66 17.58 25.01
C SER A 128 -4.52 16.59 25.29
N ALA A 129 -4.74 15.29 25.00
CA ALA A 129 -3.73 14.24 25.11
C ALA A 129 -2.80 14.16 23.88
N ASP A 130 -3.25 14.70 22.74
CA ASP A 130 -2.45 14.75 21.53
C ASP A 130 -1.33 15.78 21.63
N ARG A 131 -0.23 15.55 20.93
CA ARG A 131 0.89 16.50 20.84
C ARG A 131 1.16 16.91 19.40
N LEU A 132 1.43 18.19 19.22
CA LEU A 132 1.72 18.79 17.92
C LEU A 132 3.10 19.48 17.95
N SER A 133 3.88 19.26 16.90
CA SER A 133 5.07 20.04 16.57
C SER A 133 4.88 20.66 15.19
N ILE A 134 5.36 21.89 15.00
CA ILE A 134 5.27 22.60 13.73
C ILE A 134 6.68 22.86 13.23
N VAL A 135 7.00 22.35 12.03
CA VAL A 135 8.24 22.62 11.31
C VAL A 135 7.87 23.40 10.06
N ALA A 136 8.43 24.59 9.87
CA ALA A 136 8.25 25.37 8.65
C ALA A 136 9.53 25.29 7.81
N PHE A 137 9.41 25.32 6.49
CA PHE A 137 10.56 25.30 5.60
C PHE A 137 10.40 26.23 4.39
N SER A 138 11.50 26.90 4.05
CA SER A 138 11.71 27.59 2.78
C SER A 138 13.11 27.21 2.30
N GLY A 139 14.09 28.11 2.30
CA GLY A 139 15.50 27.81 2.02
C GLY A 139 16.21 26.98 3.11
N SER A 140 15.69 27.04 4.33
CA SER A 140 16.08 26.15 5.44
C SER A 140 14.83 25.73 6.21
N SER A 141 14.91 24.61 6.92
CA SER A 141 13.81 24.18 7.80
C SER A 141 14.04 24.61 9.26
N LYS A 142 12.99 25.06 9.93
CA LYS A 142 13.04 25.53 11.32
C LYS A 142 11.83 25.02 12.10
N ARG A 143 12.07 24.53 13.31
CA ARG A 143 11.02 24.11 14.24
C ARG A 143 10.39 25.33 14.88
N MET A 144 9.15 25.63 14.52
CA MET A 144 8.38 26.78 15.01
C MET A 144 7.75 26.50 16.37
N LEU A 145 7.19 25.30 16.53
CA LEU A 145 6.59 24.83 17.77
C LEU A 145 7.28 23.53 18.17
N PRO A 146 7.91 23.43 19.37
CA PRO A 146 8.37 22.13 19.87
C PRO A 146 7.17 21.21 20.15
N LEU A 147 7.39 19.89 20.15
CA LEU A 147 6.31 18.93 20.38
C LEU A 147 5.62 19.20 21.72
N ARG A 148 4.37 19.67 21.65
CA ARG A 148 3.63 20.20 22.80
C ARG A 148 2.22 19.60 22.86
N ARG A 149 1.74 19.30 24.07
CA ARG A 149 0.34 18.86 24.28
C ARG A 149 -0.64 19.94 23.85
N MET A 150 -1.69 19.54 23.15
CA MET A 150 -2.76 20.41 22.64
C MET A 150 -3.82 20.71 23.71
N THR A 151 -3.37 21.07 24.91
CA THR A 151 -4.21 21.72 25.94
C THR A 151 -4.66 23.10 25.46
N ALA A 152 -5.57 23.77 26.18
CA ALA A 152 -6.03 25.12 25.80
C ALA A 152 -4.86 26.07 25.47
N ASN A 153 -3.83 26.13 26.32
CA ASN A 153 -2.65 26.95 26.09
C ASN A 153 -1.77 26.46 24.92
N GLY A 154 -1.66 25.13 24.74
CA GLY A 154 -0.95 24.54 23.60
C GLY A 154 -1.60 24.89 22.27
N ARG A 155 -2.94 24.79 22.18
CA ARG A 155 -3.73 25.18 21.00
C ARG A 155 -3.62 26.67 20.71
N LEU A 156 -3.68 27.53 21.74
CA LEU A 156 -3.48 28.98 21.58
C LEU A 156 -2.08 29.30 21.04
N SER A 157 -1.04 28.66 21.58
CA SER A 157 0.34 28.83 21.11
C SER A 157 0.50 28.39 19.65
N ALA A 158 -0.05 27.24 19.29
CA ALA A 158 -0.02 26.73 17.92
C ALA A 158 -0.74 27.67 16.94
N ARG A 159 -1.94 28.16 17.30
CA ARG A 159 -2.69 29.12 16.48
C ARG A 159 -1.91 30.42 16.26
N ARG A 160 -1.32 31.00 17.33
CA ARG A 160 -0.49 32.21 17.21
C ARG A 160 0.70 32.02 16.25
N ILE A 161 1.37 30.88 16.34
CA ILE A 161 2.50 30.55 15.45
C ILE A 161 2.03 30.43 14.00
N VAL A 162 0.91 29.73 13.76
CA VAL A 162 0.33 29.56 12.42
C VAL A 162 -0.06 30.91 11.82
N GLU A 163 -0.68 31.80 12.59
CA GLU A 163 -1.05 33.14 12.12
C GLU A 163 0.18 34.00 11.79
N ALA A 164 1.27 33.84 12.54
CA ALA A 164 2.52 34.56 12.32
C ALA A 164 3.37 34.03 11.15
N LEU A 165 2.96 32.95 10.47
CA LEU A 165 3.69 32.45 9.30
C LEU A 165 3.63 33.44 8.14
N VAL A 166 4.78 33.63 7.49
CA VAL A 166 5.00 34.51 6.34
C VAL A 166 5.79 33.74 5.28
N ILE A 167 5.52 34.04 4.00
CA ILE A 167 6.24 33.45 2.87
C ILE A 167 7.69 33.94 2.86
N GLY A 168 8.63 33.00 2.80
CA GLY A 168 10.05 33.27 2.58
C GLY A 168 10.39 33.33 1.09
N GLN A 169 11.43 34.08 0.74
CA GLN A 169 11.82 34.30 -0.67
C GLN A 169 12.66 33.17 -1.28
N ALA A 170 13.14 32.22 -0.47
CA ALA A 170 14.05 31.17 -0.93
C ALA A 170 13.32 29.93 -1.47
N THR A 171 13.98 29.24 -2.40
CA THR A 171 13.56 27.94 -2.93
C THR A 171 13.82 26.83 -1.91
N SER A 172 12.95 25.82 -1.88
CA SER A 172 12.92 24.85 -0.78
C SER A 172 13.42 23.46 -1.11
N SER A 173 13.99 22.83 -0.07
CA SER A 173 14.29 21.39 -0.03
C SER A 173 13.46 20.72 1.06
N VAL A 174 12.44 19.96 0.65
CA VAL A 174 11.53 19.21 1.54
C VAL A 174 12.30 18.19 2.40
N ASN A 175 13.40 17.65 1.87
CA ASN A 175 14.16 16.58 2.52
C ASN A 175 14.76 17.00 3.87
N ASP A 176 15.27 18.23 4.00
CA ASP A 176 15.79 18.72 5.28
C ASP A 176 14.67 18.87 6.31
N ALA A 177 13.51 19.38 5.88
CA ALA A 177 12.35 19.57 6.74
C ALA A 177 11.80 18.24 7.26
N LEU A 178 11.70 17.24 6.39
CA LEU A 178 11.25 15.91 6.81
C LEU A 178 12.26 15.20 7.71
N LYS A 179 13.57 15.36 7.47
CA LYS A 179 14.60 14.86 8.40
C LYS A 179 14.48 15.49 9.79
N LYS A 180 14.24 16.81 9.86
CA LYS A 180 13.99 17.49 11.14
C LYS A 180 12.71 17.00 11.79
N ALA A 181 11.65 16.76 11.03
CA ALA A 181 10.39 16.22 11.54
C ALA A 181 10.55 14.80 12.12
N ALA A 182 11.27 13.93 11.41
CA ALA A 182 11.61 12.59 11.89
C ALA A 182 12.40 12.67 13.20
N LYS A 183 13.43 13.53 13.26
CA LYS A 183 14.23 13.74 14.46
C LYS A 183 13.39 14.22 15.66
N VAL A 184 12.38 15.07 15.44
CA VAL A 184 11.45 15.49 16.52
C VAL A 184 10.71 14.29 17.12
N ILE A 185 10.37 13.29 16.31
CA ILE A 185 9.68 12.07 16.76
C ILE A 185 10.67 11.10 17.43
N GLU A 186 11.91 11.04 16.97
CA GLU A 186 12.98 10.23 17.59
C GLU A 186 13.34 10.75 19.00
N ASP A 187 13.54 12.05 19.14
CA ASP A 187 14.04 12.70 20.35
C ASP A 187 12.97 12.81 21.47
N ARG A 188 11.81 12.16 21.32
CA ARG A 188 10.71 12.21 22.29
C ARG A 188 11.04 11.40 23.54
N ARG A 189 11.03 12.07 24.70
CA ARG A 189 11.15 11.42 26.02
C ARG A 189 9.88 10.64 26.40
N GLU A 190 8.74 11.30 26.31
CA GLU A 190 7.41 10.68 26.40
C GLU A 190 6.96 10.28 25.00
N LYS A 191 6.32 9.12 24.81
CA LYS A 191 5.86 8.65 23.48
C LYS A 191 4.37 8.33 23.53
N ASN A 192 3.56 9.04 22.73
CA ASN A 192 2.21 8.58 22.48
C ASN A 192 2.24 7.32 21.61
N PRO A 193 1.21 6.45 21.71
CA PRO A 193 1.11 5.22 20.94
C PRO A 193 1.29 5.41 19.43
N VAL A 194 0.71 6.46 18.87
CA VAL A 194 0.71 6.75 17.44
C VAL A 194 1.64 7.93 17.17
N ALA A 195 2.43 7.86 16.09
CA ALA A 195 3.22 8.98 15.60
C ALA A 195 3.03 9.15 14.09
N SER A 196 2.92 10.38 13.61
CA SER A 196 2.76 10.66 12.18
C SER A 196 3.35 12.00 11.78
N ILE A 197 3.81 12.11 10.53
CA ILE A 197 4.27 13.35 9.92
C ILE A 197 3.25 13.77 8.86
N MET A 198 2.84 15.04 8.87
CA MET A 198 1.93 15.62 7.89
C MET A 198 2.64 16.75 7.14
N LEU A 199 2.91 16.56 5.85
CA LEU A 199 3.50 17.54 4.97
C LEU A 199 2.40 18.33 4.24
N LEU A 200 2.39 19.64 4.41
CA LEU A 200 1.56 20.59 3.66
C LEU A 200 2.48 21.42 2.76
N SER A 201 2.40 21.22 1.44
CA SER A 201 3.28 21.90 0.47
C SER A 201 2.53 22.22 -0.83
N ASP A 202 3.07 23.14 -1.63
CA ASP A 202 2.54 23.51 -2.94
C ASP A 202 2.97 22.55 -4.07
N CYS A 203 3.40 21.34 -3.73
CA CYS A 203 3.87 20.39 -4.71
C CYS A 203 2.71 19.68 -5.44
N HIS A 204 2.65 19.84 -6.77
CA HIS A 204 2.46 18.68 -7.62
C HIS A 204 3.62 17.74 -7.28
N VAL A 205 3.31 16.53 -6.82
CA VAL A 205 4.32 15.60 -6.26
C VAL A 205 5.12 15.00 -7.43
N ASP A 206 6.01 15.79 -8.03
CA ASP A 206 6.93 15.36 -9.08
C ASP A 206 8.12 14.60 -8.48
N GLY A 207 7.89 13.31 -8.18
CA GLY A 207 8.89 12.24 -7.99
C GLY A 207 9.30 11.89 -6.54
N PRO A 208 9.93 10.71 -6.35
CA PRO A 208 9.27 9.41 -6.27
C PRO A 208 8.54 9.27 -4.93
N VAL A 209 7.29 9.70 -4.90
CA VAL A 209 6.33 9.32 -3.86
C VAL A 209 5.15 8.78 -4.65
N SER A 210 5.17 7.47 -4.92
CA SER A 210 4.28 6.79 -5.85
C SER A 210 2.81 7.11 -5.56
N THR A 211 2.28 8.06 -6.31
CA THR A 211 0.86 8.37 -6.45
C THR A 211 0.31 7.47 -7.54
N THR A 212 -0.23 6.31 -7.16
CA THR A 212 -1.17 5.61 -8.04
C THR A 212 -2.56 6.16 -7.75
N ASN A 213 -3.11 6.82 -8.76
CA ASN A 213 -4.50 7.29 -8.79
C ASN A 213 -5.45 6.13 -8.49
N SER A 214 -6.17 6.22 -7.38
CA SER A 214 -7.41 5.48 -7.16
C SER A 214 -8.48 6.50 -6.81
N ALA A 215 -9.58 6.45 -7.54
CA ALA A 215 -10.69 7.40 -7.54
C ALA A 215 -11.54 7.42 -6.24
N ASN A 216 -10.91 7.22 -5.08
CA ASN A 216 -11.50 7.47 -3.77
C ASN A 216 -10.56 8.41 -3.00
N HIS A 217 -11.05 9.59 -2.66
CA HIS A 217 -10.35 10.68 -1.97
C HIS A 217 -9.79 10.28 -0.60
N ARG A 218 -8.68 9.52 -0.57
CA ARG A 218 -7.84 9.29 0.61
C ARG A 218 -6.38 9.60 0.24
N PRO A 219 -5.72 10.55 0.93
CA PRO A 219 -4.33 10.91 0.67
C PRO A 219 -3.43 9.79 1.18
N GLN A 220 -3.16 8.82 0.31
CA GLN A 220 -2.32 7.67 0.63
C GLN A 220 -0.93 7.85 -0.01
N SER A 221 -0.25 8.93 0.37
CA SER A 221 1.21 8.96 0.35
C SER A 221 1.63 8.61 1.77
N SER A 222 2.21 7.43 2.00
CA SER A 222 2.89 7.09 3.25
C SER A 222 4.29 6.61 2.88
N THR A 223 5.21 7.54 2.66
CA THR A 223 6.63 7.20 2.64
C THR A 223 7.09 6.98 4.08
N ARG A 224 7.76 5.86 4.34
CA ARG A 224 8.40 5.62 5.64
C ARG A 224 9.83 6.11 5.58
N PHE A 225 10.28 6.84 6.58
CA PHE A 225 11.70 7.15 6.74
C PHE A 225 12.45 5.86 7.07
N SER A 226 13.55 5.58 6.37
CA SER A 226 14.23 4.27 6.30
C SER A 226 14.73 3.65 7.62
N HIS A 227 14.57 4.34 8.75
CA HIS A 227 15.03 3.87 10.08
C HIS A 227 13.92 3.91 11.14
N LEU A 228 12.80 4.57 10.84
CA LEU A 228 11.66 4.72 11.73
C LEU A 228 10.42 4.49 10.86
N ASP A 229 9.64 3.45 11.13
CA ASP A 229 8.39 3.18 10.39
C ASP A 229 7.29 4.25 10.65
N ILE A 230 7.62 5.54 10.55
CA ILE A 230 6.71 6.66 10.76
C ILE A 230 6.06 6.99 9.42
N PRO A 231 4.71 7.00 9.34
CA PRO A 231 3.99 7.39 8.14
C PRO A 231 4.12 8.90 7.88
N VAL A 232 4.33 9.26 6.61
CA VAL A 232 4.43 10.66 6.13
C VAL A 232 3.30 10.93 5.14
N HIS A 233 2.32 11.74 5.52
CA HIS A 233 1.18 12.11 4.68
C HIS A 233 1.43 13.44 4.00
N ALA A 234 1.44 13.46 2.66
CA ALA A 234 1.63 14.67 1.88
C ALA A 234 0.31 15.20 1.34
N PHE A 235 0.10 16.51 1.45
CA PHE A 235 -1.06 17.23 0.98
C PHE A 235 -0.63 18.43 0.13
N GLY A 236 -1.21 18.52 -1.07
CA GLY A 236 -1.01 19.62 -2.00
C GLY A 236 -2.15 20.63 -1.97
N PHE A 237 -1.84 21.93 -2.06
CA PHE A 237 -2.83 22.99 -2.27
C PHE A 237 -3.09 23.21 -3.77
N SER A 238 -3.51 22.16 -4.49
CA SER A 238 -3.95 22.32 -5.88
C SER A 238 -5.36 22.90 -5.90
N GLN A 239 -5.58 23.94 -6.69
CA GLN A 239 -6.93 24.44 -7.01
C GLN A 239 -7.72 23.29 -7.65
N THR A 240 -8.64 22.69 -6.89
CA THR A 240 -9.66 21.80 -7.46
C THR A 240 -10.43 22.62 -8.49
N GLY A 241 -10.24 22.25 -9.75
CA GLY A 241 -10.89 22.88 -10.88
C GLY A 241 -12.41 22.88 -10.73
N LYS A 242 -13.02 23.88 -11.35
CA LYS A 242 -14.43 23.95 -11.73
C LYS A 242 -14.97 22.54 -12.02
N TYR A 243 -15.86 22.03 -11.16
CA TYR A 243 -16.88 20.97 -11.36
C TYR A 243 -17.07 20.20 -10.02
N GLY A 244 -18.17 20.48 -9.31
CA GLY A 244 -18.82 19.50 -8.41
C GLY A 244 -18.49 19.53 -6.90
N HIS A 245 -19.19 20.40 -6.15
CA HIS A 245 -19.90 20.11 -4.89
C HIS A 245 -19.23 19.43 -3.67
N ALA A 246 -17.90 19.43 -3.54
CA ALA A 246 -17.26 19.30 -2.23
C ALA A 246 -16.27 20.46 -2.07
N THR A 247 -16.56 21.38 -1.14
CA THR A 247 -15.61 22.42 -0.77
C THR A 247 -14.32 21.72 -0.33
N SER A 248 -13.17 22.19 -0.82
CA SER A 248 -11.84 21.61 -0.50
C SER A 248 -11.60 21.40 1.00
N ASP A 249 -12.32 22.15 1.83
CA ASP A 249 -12.31 22.08 3.29
C ASP A 249 -12.96 20.80 3.86
N ASP A 250 -14.04 20.28 3.27
CA ASP A 250 -14.69 19.04 3.73
C ASP A 250 -13.82 17.82 3.41
N ALA A 251 -13.22 17.79 2.21
CA ALA A 251 -12.27 16.75 1.84
C ALA A 251 -11.05 16.76 2.78
N PHE A 252 -10.48 17.94 3.04
CA PHE A 252 -9.36 18.08 3.98
C PHE A 252 -9.77 17.66 5.41
N ALA A 253 -10.96 18.03 5.86
CA ALA A 253 -11.45 17.65 7.18
C ALA A 253 -11.65 16.14 7.33
N LYS A 254 -12.21 15.48 6.31
CA LYS A 254 -12.29 14.01 6.24
C LYS A 254 -10.90 13.37 6.27
N CYS A 255 -9.93 13.95 5.57
CA CYS A 255 -8.56 13.43 5.57
C CYS A 255 -7.88 13.57 6.93
N VAL A 256 -8.04 14.71 7.60
CA VAL A 256 -7.53 14.93 8.96
C VAL A 256 -8.22 13.99 9.94
N GLY A 257 -9.55 13.85 9.88
CA GLY A 257 -10.28 12.86 10.67
C GLY A 257 -9.75 11.43 10.46
N GLY A 258 -9.51 11.06 9.20
CA GLY A 258 -8.89 9.81 8.80
C GLY A 258 -7.51 9.60 9.41
N LEU A 259 -6.59 10.55 9.24
CA LEU A 259 -5.22 10.54 9.80
C LEU A 259 -5.20 10.35 11.32
N LEU A 260 -6.19 10.93 11.98
CA LEU A 260 -6.33 10.88 13.42
C LEU A 260 -6.91 9.52 13.87
N SER A 261 -7.64 8.81 13.03
CA SER A 261 -8.39 7.59 13.36
C SER A 261 -7.61 6.27 13.25
N VAL A 262 -6.37 6.20 13.76
CA VAL A 262 -5.64 4.92 13.82
C VAL A 262 -6.38 3.96 14.76
N VAL A 263 -6.77 2.80 14.22
CA VAL A 263 -7.51 1.74 14.94
C VAL A 263 -6.70 0.46 15.07
N VAL A 264 -5.67 0.29 14.24
CA VAL A 264 -4.83 -0.90 14.18
C VAL A 264 -3.39 -0.43 14.02
N GLN A 265 -2.50 -0.87 14.88
CA GLN A 265 -1.07 -0.57 14.80
C GLN A 265 -0.26 -1.81 14.40
N ASP A 266 0.77 -1.58 13.60
CA ASP A 266 1.74 -2.59 13.19
C ASP A 266 1.13 -3.92 12.70
N LEU A 267 0.08 -3.85 11.86
CA LEU A 267 -0.59 -5.04 11.35
C LEU A 267 0.39 -5.94 10.59
N ARG A 268 0.42 -7.21 11.00
CA ARG A 268 1.15 -8.30 10.37
C ARG A 268 0.17 -9.38 9.97
N ILE A 269 0.32 -9.89 8.75
CA ILE A 269 -0.49 -10.96 8.18
C ILE A 269 0.42 -12.12 7.85
N GLN A 270 0.16 -13.27 8.43
CA GLN A 270 0.82 -14.52 8.10
C GLN A 270 -0.06 -15.29 7.12
N LEU A 271 0.53 -15.70 6.01
CA LEU A 271 -0.14 -16.47 4.97
C LEU A 271 0.45 -17.88 4.87
N GLY A 272 -0.41 -18.86 4.63
CA GLY A 272 -0.04 -20.25 4.39
C GLY A 272 -1.19 -21.03 3.78
N PHE A 273 -1.12 -22.36 3.85
CA PHE A 273 -2.23 -23.24 3.46
C PHE A 273 -2.68 -24.07 4.66
N VAL A 274 -3.99 -24.31 4.76
CA VAL A 274 -4.55 -25.16 5.81
C VAL A 274 -4.09 -26.60 5.60
N SER A 275 -3.85 -27.33 6.70
CA SER A 275 -3.55 -28.77 6.65
C SER A 275 -4.63 -29.53 5.89
N GLY A 276 -4.23 -30.34 4.90
CA GLY A 276 -5.17 -31.07 4.03
C GLY A 276 -5.62 -30.30 2.78
N SER A 277 -5.19 -29.05 2.59
CA SER A 277 -5.32 -28.34 1.31
C SER A 277 -4.51 -29.04 0.21
N ALA A 278 -5.00 -28.96 -1.03
CA ALA A 278 -4.22 -29.40 -2.20
C ALA A 278 -2.90 -28.61 -2.29
N PRO A 279 -1.81 -29.23 -2.80
CA PRO A 279 -0.48 -28.64 -2.77
C PRO A 279 -0.44 -27.36 -3.62
N ALA A 280 0.09 -26.31 -3.02
CA ALA A 280 0.36 -25.03 -3.66
C ALA A 280 1.41 -24.29 -2.82
N GLU A 281 2.13 -23.38 -3.43
CA GLU A 281 3.17 -22.58 -2.78
C GLU A 281 2.87 -21.09 -2.98
N ILE A 282 2.98 -20.29 -1.93
CA ILE A 282 2.97 -18.83 -2.05
C ILE A 282 4.39 -18.42 -2.44
N THR A 283 4.59 -17.87 -3.63
CA THR A 283 5.92 -17.46 -4.08
C THR A 283 6.23 -16.03 -3.69
N SER A 284 5.25 -15.14 -3.81
CA SER A 284 5.43 -13.70 -3.58
C SER A 284 4.14 -13.06 -3.07
N VAL A 285 4.27 -12.06 -2.22
CA VAL A 285 3.15 -11.19 -1.83
C VAL A 285 3.54 -9.74 -2.12
N TYR A 286 2.70 -9.04 -2.85
CA TYR A 286 2.91 -7.67 -3.28
C TYR A 286 1.87 -6.74 -2.65
N LEU A 287 2.33 -5.56 -2.22
CA LEU A 287 1.47 -4.43 -1.92
C LEU A 287 1.05 -3.77 -3.23
N TYR A 288 -0.17 -3.27 -3.31
CA TYR A 288 -0.67 -2.52 -4.47
C TYR A 288 0.15 -1.26 -4.81
N THR A 289 0.97 -0.78 -3.86
CA THR A 289 1.96 0.28 -4.10
C THR A 289 3.17 -0.18 -4.93
N GLY A 290 3.18 -1.41 -5.44
CA GLY A 290 4.28 -1.99 -6.21
C GLY A 290 5.49 -2.34 -5.34
N ARG A 291 5.29 -2.63 -4.05
CA ARG A 291 6.35 -3.05 -3.13
C ARG A 291 6.22 -4.54 -2.83
N LEU A 292 7.33 -5.26 -2.93
CA LEU A 292 7.42 -6.64 -2.48
C LEU A 292 7.28 -6.68 -0.95
N ALA A 293 6.26 -7.39 -0.48
CA ALA A 293 5.88 -7.45 0.92
C ALA A 293 6.47 -8.69 1.62
N ALA A 294 6.53 -9.83 0.91
CA ALA A 294 7.19 -11.06 1.34
C ALA A 294 7.60 -11.93 0.13
N LEU A 295 8.65 -12.73 0.32
CA LEU A 295 9.01 -13.85 -0.54
C LEU A 295 8.63 -15.15 0.19
N GLY A 296 7.91 -16.03 -0.48
CA GLY A 296 7.42 -17.28 0.12
C GLY A 296 6.18 -17.11 1.01
N SER A 297 5.80 -18.21 1.66
CA SER A 297 4.91 -18.17 2.83
C SER A 297 5.63 -17.45 3.98
N GLY A 298 5.07 -16.35 4.45
CA GLY A 298 5.71 -15.52 5.47
C GLY A 298 4.79 -14.48 6.09
N SER A 299 5.33 -13.75 7.07
CA SER A 299 4.64 -12.64 7.72
C SER A 299 4.82 -11.35 6.90
N VAL A 300 3.73 -10.87 6.32
CA VAL A 300 3.63 -9.58 5.61
C VAL A 300 3.29 -8.48 6.60
N ARG A 301 4.10 -7.42 6.65
CA ARG A 301 3.86 -6.26 7.51
C ARG A 301 3.15 -5.15 6.74
N LEU A 302 1.89 -4.90 7.08
CA LEU A 302 1.10 -3.79 6.53
C LEU A 302 1.30 -2.49 7.31
N GLY A 303 1.67 -2.56 8.59
CA GLY A 303 1.79 -1.38 9.44
C GLY A 303 0.42 -0.89 9.92
N ASP A 304 0.29 0.41 10.15
CA ASP A 304 -0.92 0.96 10.77
C ASP A 304 -2.09 1.00 9.78
N LEU A 305 -3.32 0.81 10.27
CA LEU A 305 -4.55 1.05 9.54
C LEU A 305 -5.45 2.07 10.26
N TYR A 306 -6.07 2.93 9.46
CA TYR A 306 -7.10 3.87 9.91
C TYR A 306 -8.48 3.22 9.90
N GLY A 307 -9.44 3.81 10.61
CA GLY A 307 -10.81 3.28 10.68
C GLY A 307 -11.41 3.11 9.29
N GLU A 308 -12.00 1.94 9.02
CA GLU A 308 -12.53 1.58 7.70
C GLU A 308 -11.51 1.72 6.54
N GLU A 309 -10.20 1.71 6.83
CA GLU A 309 -9.18 1.61 5.80
C GLU A 309 -9.19 0.21 5.22
N GLU A 310 -9.15 0.14 3.89
CA GLU A 310 -9.02 -1.09 3.14
C GLU A 310 -7.67 -1.09 2.44
N ARG A 311 -6.98 -2.23 2.49
CA ARG A 311 -5.75 -2.47 1.73
C ARG A 311 -5.87 -3.78 0.99
N GLU A 312 -5.34 -3.78 -0.22
CA GLU A 312 -5.32 -4.96 -1.08
C GLU A 312 -3.89 -5.47 -1.23
N LEU A 313 -3.75 -6.80 -1.18
CA LEU A 313 -2.51 -7.53 -1.40
C LEU A 313 -2.68 -8.45 -2.59
N LEU A 314 -1.72 -8.39 -3.49
CA LEU A 314 -1.65 -9.31 -4.61
C LEU A 314 -0.75 -10.48 -4.22
N VAL A 315 -1.29 -11.70 -4.25
CA VAL A 315 -0.58 -12.92 -3.87
C VAL A 315 -0.30 -13.75 -5.11
N GLU A 316 0.96 -14.08 -5.33
CA GLU A 316 1.43 -14.99 -6.38
C GLU A 316 1.50 -16.41 -5.81
N LEU A 317 0.80 -17.33 -6.45
CA LEU A 317 0.77 -18.74 -6.10
C LEU A 317 1.36 -19.58 -7.21
N LYS A 318 2.06 -20.65 -6.83
CA LYS A 318 2.52 -21.69 -7.71
C LYS A 318 1.76 -22.98 -7.39
N VAL A 319 0.96 -23.45 -8.34
CA VAL A 319 0.12 -24.64 -8.22
C VAL A 319 0.70 -25.73 -9.12
N PRO A 320 1.09 -26.90 -8.60
CA PRO A 320 1.55 -28.02 -9.42
C PRO A 320 0.49 -28.43 -10.45
N SER A 321 0.92 -28.82 -11.66
CA SER A 321 -0.01 -29.24 -12.73
C SER A 321 -0.93 -30.39 -12.30
N SER A 322 -0.48 -31.25 -11.38
CA SER A 322 -1.27 -32.35 -10.81
C SER A 322 -2.37 -31.91 -9.84
N ALA A 323 -2.31 -30.67 -9.36
CA ALA A 323 -3.26 -30.09 -8.42
C ALA A 323 -4.12 -28.98 -9.05
N VAL A 324 -3.97 -28.73 -10.35
CA VAL A 324 -4.82 -27.77 -11.08
C VAL A 324 -6.27 -28.24 -11.02
N GLY A 325 -7.16 -27.35 -10.58
CA GLY A 325 -8.59 -27.64 -10.39
C GLY A 325 -8.94 -28.27 -9.03
N ALA A 326 -7.94 -28.61 -8.21
CA ALA A 326 -8.17 -29.06 -6.84
C ALA A 326 -8.61 -27.90 -5.92
N ARG A 327 -9.07 -28.25 -4.71
CA ARG A 327 -9.46 -27.24 -3.71
C ARG A 327 -8.23 -26.78 -2.94
N HIS A 328 -7.91 -25.50 -3.07
CA HIS A 328 -6.87 -24.85 -2.29
C HIS A 328 -7.50 -23.96 -1.22
N VAL A 329 -7.03 -24.07 0.02
CA VAL A 329 -7.55 -23.30 1.16
C VAL A 329 -6.41 -22.51 1.78
N LEU A 330 -6.44 -21.20 1.57
CA LEU A 330 -5.47 -20.26 2.12
C LEU A 330 -5.73 -20.09 3.62
N SER A 331 -4.68 -20.23 4.43
CA SER A 331 -4.68 -19.87 5.84
C SER A 331 -4.20 -18.43 5.99
N VAL A 332 -4.96 -17.63 6.75
CA VAL A 332 -4.62 -16.25 7.10
C VAL A 332 -4.67 -16.09 8.61
N ARG A 333 -3.60 -15.54 9.19
CA ARG A 333 -3.55 -15.13 10.60
C ARG A 333 -3.11 -13.67 10.68
N CYS A 334 -3.74 -12.87 11.52
CA CYS A 334 -3.37 -11.48 11.73
C CYS A 334 -2.87 -11.28 13.17
N CYS A 335 -1.85 -10.44 13.30
CA CYS A 335 -1.36 -9.95 14.57
C CYS A 335 -1.23 -8.44 14.47
N TYR A 336 -1.80 -7.70 15.42
CA TYR A 336 -1.70 -6.25 15.48
C TYR A 336 -1.79 -5.76 16.90
N LYS A 337 -1.47 -4.48 17.11
CA LYS A 337 -1.60 -3.82 18.41
C LYS A 337 -2.80 -2.90 18.41
N ASP A 338 -3.64 -2.97 19.44
CA ASP A 338 -4.71 -1.99 19.65
C ASP A 338 -4.08 -0.66 20.09
N PRO A 339 -4.27 0.45 19.35
CA PRO A 339 -3.67 1.72 19.70
C PRO A 339 -4.18 2.27 21.06
N SER A 340 -5.40 1.93 21.48
CA SER A 340 -6.03 2.43 22.70
C SER A 340 -5.60 1.68 23.96
N THR A 341 -5.58 0.35 23.92
CA THR A 341 -5.18 -0.50 25.07
C THR A 341 -3.69 -0.84 25.06
N GLN A 342 -3.03 -0.69 23.90
CA GLN A 342 -1.66 -1.14 23.65
C GLN A 342 -1.45 -2.65 23.77
N GLU A 343 -2.53 -3.43 23.79
CA GLU A 343 -2.47 -4.89 23.82
C GLU A 343 -2.24 -5.48 22.42
N LEU A 344 -1.53 -6.61 22.37
CA LEU A 344 -1.34 -7.39 21.14
C LEU A 344 -2.55 -8.30 20.94
N ILE A 345 -3.20 -8.15 19.79
CA ILE A 345 -4.35 -8.94 19.37
C ILE A 345 -3.89 -9.93 18.31
N TYR A 346 -4.16 -11.22 18.57
CA TYR A 346 -3.99 -12.31 17.62
C TYR A 346 -5.37 -12.74 17.13
N THR A 347 -5.59 -12.66 15.82
CA THR A 347 -6.82 -13.18 15.24
C THR A 347 -6.75 -14.70 15.12
N LYS A 348 -7.92 -15.35 15.20
CA LYS A 348 -8.04 -16.77 14.88
C LYS A 348 -7.63 -17.00 13.42
N GLU A 349 -7.09 -18.19 13.15
CA GLU A 349 -6.79 -18.62 11.79
C GLU A 349 -8.07 -18.62 10.95
N GLN A 350 -8.05 -17.87 9.86
CA GLN A 350 -9.12 -17.81 8.90
C GLN A 350 -8.77 -18.69 7.69
N ALA A 351 -9.64 -19.64 7.40
CA ALA A 351 -9.54 -20.50 6.23
C ALA A 351 -10.32 -19.86 5.07
N LEU A 352 -9.63 -19.44 4.01
CA LEU A 352 -10.22 -18.82 2.83
C LEU A 352 -10.10 -19.78 1.64
N LEU A 353 -11.24 -20.23 1.12
CA LEU A 353 -11.29 -21.06 -0.08
C LEU A 353 -10.87 -20.22 -1.29
N ILE A 354 -9.86 -20.68 -2.03
CA ILE A 354 -9.44 -20.03 -3.26
C ILE A 354 -10.43 -20.40 -4.38
N PRO A 355 -11.05 -19.41 -5.05
CA PRO A 355 -11.94 -19.66 -6.19
C PRO A 355 -11.20 -20.42 -7.29
N ARG A 356 -11.95 -21.17 -8.09
CA ARG A 356 -11.35 -21.89 -9.22
C ARG A 356 -10.79 -20.87 -10.23
N PRO A 357 -9.55 -21.07 -10.71
CA PRO A 357 -8.96 -20.19 -11.69
C PRO A 357 -9.76 -20.21 -12.99
N HIS A 358 -9.97 -19.03 -13.59
CA HIS A 358 -10.47 -18.96 -14.95
C HIS A 358 -9.36 -19.35 -15.93
N ALA A 359 -9.72 -19.98 -17.06
CA ALA A 359 -8.75 -20.40 -18.06
C ALA A 359 -7.75 -19.28 -18.41
N ALA A 360 -6.49 -19.63 -18.67
CA ALA A 360 -5.41 -18.68 -18.94
C ALA A 360 -5.70 -17.70 -20.09
N ARG A 361 -6.64 -18.05 -20.99
CA ARG A 361 -7.11 -17.20 -22.10
C ARG A 361 -8.48 -16.58 -21.89
N SER A 362 -8.98 -16.56 -20.65
CA SER A 362 -10.25 -15.90 -20.33
C SER A 362 -10.18 -14.42 -20.75
N SER A 363 -11.13 -14.00 -21.57
CA SER A 363 -11.35 -12.62 -22.01
C SER A 363 -12.29 -11.84 -21.08
N ALA A 364 -12.60 -12.39 -19.90
CA ALA A 364 -13.41 -11.68 -18.92
C ALA A 364 -12.69 -10.39 -18.47
N PRO A 365 -13.32 -9.22 -18.55
CA PRO A 365 -12.65 -7.94 -18.29
C PRO A 365 -11.99 -7.85 -16.91
N THR A 366 -12.61 -8.44 -15.88
CA THR A 366 -12.07 -8.45 -14.50
C THR A 366 -10.81 -9.33 -14.38
N ILE A 367 -10.77 -10.45 -15.10
CA ILE A 367 -9.61 -11.36 -15.12
C ILE A 367 -8.47 -10.75 -15.94
N GLU A 368 -8.77 -10.13 -17.07
CA GLU A 368 -7.77 -9.38 -17.85
C GLU A 368 -7.17 -8.24 -17.02
N ARG A 369 -8.01 -7.46 -16.33
CA ARG A 369 -7.56 -6.41 -15.40
C ARG A 369 -6.67 -6.96 -14.29
N LEU A 370 -7.01 -8.10 -13.68
CA LEU A 370 -6.18 -8.74 -12.66
C LEU A 370 -4.83 -9.22 -13.21
N ARG A 371 -4.78 -9.76 -14.44
CA ARG A 371 -3.50 -10.09 -15.09
C ARG A 371 -2.65 -8.85 -15.33
N ASN A 372 -3.26 -7.78 -15.83
CA ASN A 372 -2.56 -6.52 -16.09
C ASN A 372 -2.02 -5.91 -14.78
N LEU A 373 -2.83 -5.91 -13.72
CA LEU A 373 -2.42 -5.53 -12.37
C LEU A 373 -1.24 -6.38 -11.89
N PHE A 374 -1.30 -7.70 -12.09
CA PHE A 374 -0.23 -8.60 -11.68
C PHE A 374 1.09 -8.30 -12.40
N VAL A 375 1.05 -8.19 -13.72
CA VAL A 375 2.23 -7.90 -14.55
C VAL A 375 2.88 -6.59 -14.11
N THR A 376 2.09 -5.52 -13.95
CA THR A 376 2.59 -4.22 -13.52
C THR A 376 3.17 -4.27 -12.11
N THR A 377 2.43 -4.83 -11.16
CA THR A 377 2.85 -4.86 -9.76
C THR A 377 4.14 -5.65 -9.59
N ARG A 378 4.24 -6.81 -10.25
CA ARG A 378 5.46 -7.64 -10.24
C ARG A 378 6.63 -6.91 -10.91
N ALA A 379 6.42 -6.29 -12.06
CA ALA A 379 7.47 -5.57 -12.79
C ALA A 379 8.02 -4.40 -11.96
N VAL A 380 7.15 -3.62 -11.31
CA VAL A 380 7.55 -2.52 -10.44
C VAL A 380 8.26 -3.02 -9.18
N ALA A 381 7.78 -4.10 -8.56
CA ALA A 381 8.43 -4.66 -7.39
C ALA A 381 9.83 -5.20 -7.70
N GLU A 382 9.99 -5.95 -8.80
CA GLU A 382 11.29 -6.47 -9.23
C GLU A 382 12.24 -5.37 -9.71
N SER A 383 11.74 -4.37 -10.45
CA SER A 383 12.58 -3.24 -10.89
C SER A 383 13.15 -2.48 -9.71
N ARG A 384 12.35 -2.23 -8.66
CA ARG A 384 12.81 -1.58 -7.42
C ARG A 384 13.88 -2.41 -6.71
N ARG A 385 13.71 -3.74 -6.63
CA ARG A 385 14.71 -4.65 -6.08
C ARG A 385 16.03 -4.64 -6.87
N LEU A 386 15.97 -4.44 -8.19
CA LEU A 386 17.17 -4.28 -9.02
C LEU A 386 17.82 -2.91 -8.83
N ILE A 387 17.03 -1.83 -8.71
CA ILE A 387 17.53 -0.48 -8.39
C ILE A 387 18.26 -0.48 -7.04
N GLU A 388 17.75 -1.17 -6.02
CA GLU A 388 18.42 -1.33 -4.72
C GLU A 388 19.80 -1.99 -4.84
N ARG A 389 19.98 -2.86 -5.84
CA ARG A 389 21.27 -3.50 -6.17
C ARG A 389 22.09 -2.70 -7.18
N ASN A 390 21.67 -1.47 -7.48
CA ASN A 390 22.27 -0.57 -8.49
C ASN A 390 22.27 -1.15 -9.92
N ASP A 391 21.41 -2.12 -10.23
CA ASP A 391 21.18 -2.64 -11.59
C ASP A 391 20.06 -1.86 -12.28
N LEU A 392 20.38 -0.65 -12.73
CA LEU A 392 19.43 0.22 -13.41
C LEU A 392 19.06 -0.30 -14.81
N THR A 393 19.95 -1.03 -15.46
CA THR A 393 19.72 -1.59 -16.80
C THR A 393 18.72 -2.75 -16.74
N GLY A 394 18.89 -3.67 -15.79
CA GLY A 394 17.93 -4.74 -15.54
C GLY A 394 16.56 -4.21 -15.13
N ALA A 395 16.53 -3.19 -14.26
CA ALA A 395 15.29 -2.53 -13.86
C ALA A 395 14.56 -1.89 -15.05
N HIS A 396 15.29 -1.20 -15.93
CA HIS A 396 14.73 -0.66 -17.18
C HIS A 396 14.18 -1.77 -18.08
N HIS A 397 14.91 -2.87 -18.26
CA HIS A 397 14.47 -3.99 -19.10
C HIS A 397 13.18 -4.64 -18.58
N ILE A 398 13.06 -4.88 -17.27
CA ILE A 398 11.84 -5.43 -16.67
C ILE A 398 10.63 -4.50 -16.89
N LEU A 399 10.78 -3.20 -16.67
CA LEU A 399 9.68 -2.24 -16.86
C LEU A 399 9.30 -2.12 -18.35
N SER A 400 10.28 -2.03 -19.25
CA SER A 400 10.04 -1.92 -20.69
C SER A 400 9.39 -3.18 -21.28
N SER A 401 9.81 -4.37 -20.83
CA SER A 401 9.19 -5.64 -21.26
C SER A 401 7.76 -5.79 -20.75
N ALA A 402 7.50 -5.41 -19.50
CA ALA A 402 6.14 -5.39 -18.96
C ALA A 402 5.24 -4.40 -19.73
N ARG A 403 5.73 -3.20 -20.04
CA ARG A 403 5.01 -2.22 -20.87
C ARG A 403 4.67 -2.78 -22.25
N ALA A 404 5.65 -3.40 -22.92
CA ALA A 404 5.43 -4.00 -24.24
C ALA A 404 4.41 -5.16 -24.22
N LEU A 405 4.37 -5.94 -23.14
CA LEU A 405 3.35 -6.97 -22.95
C LEU A 405 1.95 -6.36 -22.77
N LEU A 406 1.84 -5.31 -21.96
CA LEU A 406 0.57 -4.65 -21.68
C LEU A 406 0.00 -3.86 -22.86
N MET A 407 0.85 -3.36 -23.77
CA MET A 407 0.39 -2.73 -25.02
C MET A 407 -0.44 -3.65 -25.93
N GLN A 408 -0.44 -4.96 -25.67
CA GLN A 408 -1.23 -5.95 -26.41
C GLN A 408 -2.65 -6.14 -25.83
N SER A 409 -2.93 -5.55 -24.66
CA SER A 409 -4.22 -5.66 -23.96
C SER A 409 -5.04 -4.37 -24.13
N ALA A 410 -6.34 -4.51 -24.39
CA ALA A 410 -7.24 -3.39 -24.63
C ALA A 410 -7.61 -2.61 -23.35
N SER A 411 -7.44 -3.22 -22.17
CA SER A 411 -7.81 -2.65 -20.87
C SER A 411 -6.59 -2.24 -20.03
N ALA A 412 -5.43 -2.02 -20.67
CA ALA A 412 -4.16 -1.84 -19.98
C ALA A 412 -3.73 -0.37 -19.74
N ASP A 413 -4.47 0.61 -20.25
CA ASP A 413 -4.05 2.03 -20.25
C ASP A 413 -3.67 2.55 -18.86
N GLU A 414 -4.44 2.21 -17.81
CA GLU A 414 -4.12 2.64 -16.44
C GLU A 414 -2.78 2.09 -15.95
N PHE A 415 -2.47 0.85 -16.31
CA PHE A 415 -1.28 0.14 -15.91
C PHE A 415 -0.04 0.59 -16.71
N ILE A 416 -0.23 0.86 -18.00
CA ILE A 416 0.82 1.40 -18.89
C ILE A 416 1.28 2.77 -18.37
N ARG A 417 0.35 3.68 -18.04
CA ARG A 417 0.72 4.98 -17.46
C ARG A 417 1.53 4.84 -16.17
N GLY A 418 1.17 3.87 -15.31
CA GLY A 418 1.93 3.57 -14.09
C GLY A 418 3.38 3.13 -14.38
N LEU A 419 3.57 2.23 -15.36
CA LEU A 419 4.91 1.79 -15.77
C LEU A 419 5.72 2.91 -16.42
N GLU A 420 5.09 3.78 -17.20
CA GLU A 420 5.75 4.93 -17.82
C GLU A 420 6.25 5.93 -16.77
N ALA A 421 5.47 6.18 -15.71
CA ALA A 421 5.90 7.01 -14.59
C ALA A 421 7.14 6.43 -13.89
N GLU A 422 7.17 5.11 -13.65
CA GLU A 422 8.32 4.43 -13.05
C GLU A 422 9.56 4.45 -13.97
N LEU A 423 9.37 4.31 -15.30
CA LEU A 423 10.44 4.45 -16.30
C LEU A 423 11.02 5.87 -16.33
N LEU A 424 10.17 6.89 -16.25
CA LEU A 424 10.60 8.30 -16.20
C LEU A 424 11.39 8.60 -14.93
N ASP A 425 10.96 8.09 -13.77
CA ASP A 425 11.71 8.21 -12.52
C ASP A 425 13.08 7.50 -12.61
N LEU A 426 13.10 6.27 -13.14
CA LEU A 426 14.35 5.52 -13.34
C LEU A 426 15.33 6.27 -14.26
N ASN A 427 14.85 6.83 -15.37
CA ASN A 427 15.67 7.63 -16.28
C ASN A 427 16.21 8.89 -15.61
N SER A 428 15.38 9.55 -14.79
CA SER A 428 15.78 10.72 -14.00
C SER A 428 16.87 10.37 -13.00
N ARG A 429 16.79 9.21 -12.33
CA ARG A 429 17.83 8.72 -11.41
C ARG A 429 19.14 8.40 -12.15
N ARG A 430 19.06 7.73 -13.30
CA ARG A 430 20.22 7.45 -14.16
C ARG A 430 20.92 8.74 -14.60
N GLN A 431 20.16 9.75 -15.01
CA GLN A 431 20.72 11.04 -15.42
C GLN A 431 21.41 11.76 -14.25
N LYS A 432 20.81 11.76 -13.06
CA LYS A 432 21.42 12.31 -11.83
C LYS A 432 22.71 11.59 -11.47
N GLN A 433 22.77 10.26 -11.62
CA GLN A 433 23.97 9.47 -11.37
C GLN A 433 25.10 9.81 -12.36
N ILE A 434 24.80 9.94 -13.65
CA ILE A 434 25.77 10.37 -14.67
C ILE A 434 26.31 11.76 -14.37
N GLN A 435 25.44 12.72 -14.06
CA GLN A 435 25.86 14.08 -13.68
C GLN A 435 26.74 14.10 -12.43
N PHE A 436 26.44 13.25 -11.44
CA PHE A 436 27.25 13.13 -10.23
C PHE A 436 28.66 12.60 -10.53
N ILE A 437 28.78 11.58 -11.39
CA ILE A 437 30.06 11.02 -11.82
C ILE A 437 30.88 12.08 -12.59
N GLN A 438 30.25 12.82 -13.52
CA GLN A 438 30.92 13.88 -14.29
C GLN A 438 31.43 15.03 -13.39
N ARG A 439 30.65 15.44 -12.39
CA ARG A 439 31.07 16.48 -11.42
C ARG A 439 32.25 16.05 -10.57
N ARG A 440 32.33 14.76 -10.20
CA ARG A 440 33.45 14.23 -9.42
C ARG A 440 34.73 14.14 -10.25
N GLY A 441 34.62 13.76 -11.53
CA GLY A 441 35.74 13.77 -12.47
C GLY A 441 36.33 15.16 -12.72
N ARG A 442 35.51 16.22 -12.65
CA ARG A 442 35.96 17.62 -12.78
C ARG A 442 36.70 18.18 -11.56
N ASN A 443 36.46 17.62 -10.37
CA ASN A 443 37.15 18.05 -9.14
C ASN A 443 38.45 17.29 -8.88
N THR A 444 38.74 16.24 -9.66
CA THR A 444 39.98 15.46 -9.57
C THR A 444 41.04 15.84 -10.61
N THR A 445 40.79 16.84 -11.46
CA THR A 445 41.77 17.38 -12.42
C THR A 445 42.71 18.40 -11.75
N GLY A 446 43.35 17.99 -10.66
CA GLY A 446 44.47 18.68 -10.01
C GLY A 446 45.64 17.75 -9.69
N ARG A 447 45.55 16.46 -10.06
CA ARG A 447 46.68 15.53 -9.97
C ARG A 447 46.62 14.63 -11.19
N GLU A 448 47.55 14.85 -12.11
CA GLU A 448 47.76 14.02 -13.30
C GLU A 448 47.79 12.55 -12.90
N VAL A 449 46.83 11.78 -13.44
CA VAL A 449 47.00 10.36 -13.71
C VAL A 449 46.43 10.15 -15.09
N SER A 450 47.32 9.90 -16.04
CA SER A 450 47.02 9.57 -17.43
C SER A 450 46.20 8.28 -17.49
N TYR A 451 44.90 8.42 -17.71
CA TYR A 451 44.11 7.35 -18.31
C TYR A 451 44.00 7.63 -19.80
N VAL A 452 44.59 6.75 -20.59
CA VAL A 452 44.44 6.72 -22.05
C VAL A 452 42.96 6.57 -22.37
N GLU A 453 42.39 7.65 -22.89
CA GLU A 453 41.02 7.74 -23.38
C GLU A 453 40.93 6.95 -24.69
N GLU A 454 40.51 5.67 -24.63
CA GLU A 454 40.17 4.90 -25.83
C GLU A 454 38.80 5.40 -26.33
N LYS A 455 38.84 6.45 -27.15
CA LYS A 455 37.70 6.96 -27.93
C LYS A 455 37.04 5.78 -28.66
N GLY A 456 35.75 5.61 -28.46
CA GLY A 456 34.92 4.65 -29.19
C GLY A 456 35.00 4.91 -30.69
N GLU A 457 35.69 4.02 -31.40
CA GLU A 457 35.68 3.93 -32.85
C GLU A 457 34.31 3.37 -33.30
N ALA A 458 33.70 4.02 -34.30
CA ALA A 458 32.47 3.54 -34.90
C ALA A 458 32.68 2.14 -35.51
N LEU A 459 31.74 1.23 -35.25
CA LEU A 459 31.79 -0.16 -35.67
C LEU A 459 31.72 -0.28 -37.21
N THR A 460 32.87 -0.18 -37.86
CA THR A 460 33.05 -0.65 -39.24
C THR A 460 33.18 -2.18 -39.24
N PRO A 461 32.81 -2.90 -40.31
CA PRO A 461 32.90 -4.37 -40.39
C PRO A 461 34.29 -4.92 -40.00
N THR A 462 35.34 -4.15 -40.27
CA THR A 462 36.74 -4.45 -39.95
C THR A 462 37.06 -4.34 -38.45
N SER A 463 36.38 -3.45 -37.71
CA SER A 463 36.58 -3.26 -36.27
C SER A 463 35.92 -4.36 -35.43
N ALA A 464 34.75 -4.85 -35.85
CA ALA A 464 34.06 -5.97 -35.20
C ALA A 464 34.87 -7.27 -35.32
N TRP A 465 35.51 -7.51 -36.46
CA TRP A 465 36.40 -8.66 -36.67
C TRP A 465 37.60 -8.64 -35.72
N ARG A 466 38.26 -7.48 -35.58
CA ARG A 466 39.41 -7.33 -34.66
C ARG A 466 39.00 -7.47 -33.19
N ALA A 467 37.82 -6.99 -32.82
CA ALA A 467 37.28 -7.17 -31.47
C ALA A 467 36.98 -8.65 -31.17
N ALA A 468 36.41 -9.37 -32.14
CA ALA A 468 36.17 -10.82 -32.02
C ALA A 468 37.49 -11.61 -31.92
N GLU A 469 38.52 -11.24 -32.70
CA GLU A 469 39.84 -11.86 -32.64
C GLU A 469 40.52 -11.64 -31.28
N ARG A 470 40.40 -10.43 -30.71
CA ARG A 470 40.93 -10.12 -29.36
C ARG A 470 40.21 -10.92 -28.28
N LEU A 471 38.87 -11.04 -28.34
CA LEU A 471 38.11 -11.85 -27.39
C LEU A 471 38.43 -13.35 -27.52
N ALA A 472 38.64 -13.84 -28.73
CA ALA A 472 39.06 -15.23 -28.97
C ALA A 472 40.45 -15.50 -28.36
N LYS A 473 41.42 -14.58 -28.51
CA LYS A 473 42.74 -14.70 -27.88
C LYS A 473 42.67 -14.69 -26.34
N VAL A 474 41.82 -13.84 -25.75
CA VAL A 474 41.62 -13.81 -24.29
C VAL A 474 40.95 -15.09 -23.80
N ALA A 475 39.99 -15.65 -24.55
CA ALA A 475 39.36 -16.93 -24.20
C ALA A 475 40.36 -18.10 -24.28
N ILE A 476 41.26 -18.10 -25.27
CA ILE A 476 42.34 -19.11 -25.41
C ILE A 476 43.34 -19.00 -24.25
N MET A 477 43.76 -17.78 -23.87
CA MET A 477 44.64 -17.57 -22.72
C MET A 477 44.00 -17.99 -21.39
N ARG A 478 42.68 -17.75 -21.23
CA ARG A 478 41.96 -18.18 -20.03
C ARG A 478 41.77 -19.70 -19.96
N LYS A 479 41.74 -20.38 -21.11
CA LYS A 479 41.69 -21.84 -21.21
C LYS A 479 43.06 -22.50 -20.97
N SER A 480 44.18 -21.81 -21.27
CA SER A 480 45.52 -22.30 -20.98
C SER A 480 45.94 -22.11 -19.51
N MET A 481 45.38 -21.15 -18.79
CA MET A 481 45.63 -20.95 -17.35
C MET A 481 44.86 -21.90 -16.42
N ASN A 482 43.92 -22.72 -16.95
CA ASN A 482 43.18 -23.72 -16.17
C ASN A 482 43.68 -25.16 -16.37
N ARG A 483 44.89 -25.34 -16.94
CA ARG A 483 45.57 -26.64 -16.99
C ARG A 483 46.86 -26.52 -16.18
N VAL A 484 46.80 -26.96 -14.91
CA VAL A 484 47.84 -27.61 -14.08
C VAL A 484 47.55 -27.30 -12.61
N SER A 485 46.81 -28.20 -11.95
CA SER A 485 47.03 -28.71 -10.58
C SER A 485 45.91 -29.72 -10.24
N ASP A 486 46.04 -30.95 -10.77
CA ASP A 486 46.27 -32.18 -9.99
C ASP A 486 46.00 -32.09 -8.46
N LEU A 487 45.36 -33.04 -7.76
CA LEU A 487 45.39 -34.50 -7.87
C LEU A 487 44.35 -35.13 -6.88
N HIS A 488 43.82 -36.33 -7.22
CA HIS A 488 43.22 -37.42 -6.39
C HIS A 488 41.84 -37.21 -5.69
N GLY A 489 40.85 -38.12 -5.76
CA GLY A 489 40.78 -39.46 -6.36
C GLY A 489 39.39 -40.13 -6.20
N PHE A 490 39.27 -41.32 -6.80
CA PHE A 490 38.15 -42.30 -6.82
C PHE A 490 37.08 -42.19 -7.91
N GLU A 491 37.50 -42.61 -9.11
CA GLU A 491 37.04 -43.82 -9.83
C GLU A 491 35.72 -44.52 -9.46
N ASN A 492 35.00 -44.86 -10.54
CA ASN A 492 34.18 -46.06 -10.80
C ASN A 492 32.74 -46.14 -10.28
N ALA A 493 31.79 -45.84 -11.17
CA ALA A 493 30.86 -46.86 -11.70
C ALA A 493 30.15 -46.37 -12.99
N ARG A 494 30.53 -46.95 -14.13
CA ARG A 494 29.66 -47.12 -15.31
C ARG A 494 28.75 -48.31 -15.04
N PHE A 495 27.45 -48.18 -15.31
CA PHE A 495 26.75 -48.73 -16.48
C PHE A 495 25.32 -48.17 -16.51
#